data_AF-A0A377PG08-F1
#
_entry.id   AF-A0A377PG08-F1
#
_cell.length_a   1.000
_cell.length_b   1.000
_cell.length_c   1.000
_cell.angle_alpha   90.00
_cell.angle_beta   90.00
_cell.angle_gamma   90.00
#
_symmetry.space_group_name_H-M   'P 1'
#
loop_
_entity.id
_entity.type
_entity.pdbx_description
1 polymer ?
#
loop_
_entity_poly.entity_id
_entity_poly.type
_entity_poly.pdbx_seq_one_letter_code
_entity_poly.pdbx_strand_id
1 'polypeptide(L)'
;MAPGVKAARISNLSRDLARSLSAVAVRVVEVIPGKPYVGLELPNKHRQTVYLREVLDCTKFRESPSPLTIVLGKDIAGQPVIADLAKMPHLLVAGTTGSGKSVGVNAMILSMLYKATPDEVRFIMIDPKMLELSVYEGIPHLLTEVGHRHERRRQCATLVCR
;
A
#
# COMPACT_ATOMS: atom_id res chain seq x y z
N MET A 1 24.71 15.39 14.33
CA MET A 1 25.61 14.25 14.62
C MET A 1 27.01 14.79 14.82
N ALA A 2 27.81 14.18 15.67
CA ALA A 2 29.22 14.56 15.80
C ALA A 2 29.89 14.47 14.41
N PRO A 3 30.78 15.41 14.04
CA PRO A 3 31.50 15.37 12.77
C PRO A 3 32.14 13.99 12.54
N GLY A 4 31.94 13.43 11.34
CA GLY A 4 32.52 12.13 10.94
C GLY A 4 31.70 10.88 11.28
N VAL A 5 30.59 10.99 12.02
CA VAL A 5 29.71 9.83 12.27
C VAL A 5 28.84 9.56 11.04
N LYS A 6 29.07 8.42 10.37
CA LYS A 6 28.27 7.95 9.23
C LYS A 6 26.90 7.45 9.69
N ALA A 7 25.83 7.82 8.99
CA ALA A 7 24.47 7.34 9.26
C ALA A 7 24.37 5.81 9.27
N ALA A 8 25.10 5.13 8.38
CA ALA A 8 25.19 3.67 8.33
C ALA A 8 25.61 3.01 9.66
N ARG A 9 26.42 3.69 10.48
CA ARG A 9 26.80 3.17 11.82
C ARG A 9 25.58 3.09 12.74
N ILE A 10 24.66 4.03 12.63
CA ILE A 10 23.40 4.06 13.40
C ILE A 10 22.45 3.00 12.84
N SER A 11 22.34 2.87 11.52
CA SER A 11 21.53 1.84 10.85
C SER A 11 21.89 0.42 11.33
N ASN A 12 23.18 0.13 11.47
CA ASN A 12 23.68 -1.16 11.96
C ASN A 12 23.35 -1.44 13.44
N LEU A 13 23.14 -0.39 14.25
CA LEU A 13 22.79 -0.50 15.66
C LEU A 13 21.27 -0.54 15.92
N SER A 14 20.44 -0.53 14.87
CA SER A 14 18.98 -0.44 14.98
C SER A 14 18.35 -1.48 15.91
N ARG A 15 18.82 -2.74 15.91
CA ARG A 15 18.33 -3.79 16.84
C ARG A 15 18.71 -3.53 18.28
N ASP A 16 19.93 -3.10 18.53
CA ASP A 16 20.39 -2.77 19.88
C ASP A 16 19.66 -1.54 20.42
N LEU A 17 19.44 -0.53 19.57
CA LEU A 17 18.63 0.64 19.90
C LEU A 17 17.20 0.24 20.25
N ALA A 18 16.57 -0.65 19.47
CA ALA A 18 15.23 -1.15 19.76
C ALA A 18 15.17 -1.83 21.14
N ARG A 19 16.16 -2.68 21.45
CA ARG A 19 16.28 -3.35 22.75
C ARG A 19 16.50 -2.36 23.90
N SER A 20 17.39 -1.39 23.74
CA SER A 20 17.67 -0.38 24.78
C SER A 20 16.50 0.56 25.05
N LEU A 21 15.63 0.77 24.05
CA LEU A 21 14.46 1.64 24.14
C LEU A 21 13.18 0.85 24.51
N SER A 22 13.27 -0.46 24.75
CA SER A 22 12.12 -1.35 24.97
C SER A 22 11.07 -1.23 23.85
N ALA A 23 11.52 -1.02 22.62
CA ALA A 23 10.69 -0.89 21.44
C ALA A 23 10.76 -2.18 20.61
N VAL A 24 9.64 -2.53 19.94
CA VAL A 24 9.58 -3.71 19.06
C VAL A 24 10.56 -3.60 17.89
N ALA A 25 10.74 -2.39 17.36
CA ALA A 25 11.67 -2.09 16.27
C ALA A 25 12.03 -0.60 16.29
N VAL A 26 13.16 -0.25 15.67
CA VAL A 26 13.54 1.13 15.36
C VAL A 26 13.90 1.18 13.88
N ARG A 27 13.28 2.10 13.14
CA ARG A 27 13.64 2.36 11.74
C ARG A 27 14.52 3.61 11.66
N VAL A 28 15.72 3.44 11.11
CA VAL A 28 16.67 4.53 10.90
C VAL A 28 16.46 5.10 9.50
N VAL A 29 16.19 6.40 9.42
CA VAL A 29 16.05 7.15 8.17
C VAL A 29 17.33 7.97 7.99
N GLU A 30 18.22 7.50 7.11
CA GLU A 30 19.56 8.07 6.98
C GLU A 30 19.56 9.53 6.51
N VAL A 31 18.58 9.89 5.67
CA VAL A 31 18.43 11.24 5.11
C VAL A 31 16.99 11.69 5.23
N ILE A 32 16.77 12.79 5.96
CA ILE A 32 15.49 13.49 5.96
C ILE A 32 15.57 14.60 4.89
N PRO A 33 14.68 14.61 3.89
CA PRO A 33 14.67 15.66 2.87
C PRO A 33 14.65 17.07 3.48
N GLY A 34 15.58 17.92 3.05
CA GLY A 34 15.67 19.31 3.51
C GLY A 34 16.21 19.51 4.93
N LYS A 35 16.70 18.47 5.62
CA LYS A 35 17.24 18.59 6.99
C LYS A 35 18.57 17.84 7.16
N PRO A 36 19.57 18.39 7.88
CA PRO A 36 20.86 17.74 8.13
C PRO A 36 20.79 16.71 9.28
N TYR A 37 19.64 16.03 9.45
CA TYR A 37 19.37 15.13 10.56
C TYR A 37 19.10 13.70 10.07
N VAL A 38 19.44 12.74 10.92
CA VAL A 38 18.99 11.34 10.80
C VAL A 38 17.68 11.19 11.55
N GLY A 39 16.71 10.51 10.95
CA GLY A 39 15.44 10.18 11.58
C GLY A 39 15.53 8.85 12.32
N LEU A 40 14.93 8.80 13.51
CA LEU A 40 14.69 7.55 14.24
C LEU A 40 13.18 7.40 14.42
N GLU A 41 12.60 6.47 13.67
CA GLU A 41 11.18 6.15 13.77
C GLU A 41 10.98 5.03 14.79
N LEU A 42 10.15 5.31 15.78
CA LEU A 42 9.80 4.41 16.87
C LEU A 42 8.30 4.10 16.78
N PRO A 43 7.88 2.84 17.00
CA PRO A 43 6.47 2.51 17.06
C PRO A 43 5.84 3.20 18.29
N ASN A 44 4.68 3.82 18.08
CA ASN A 44 3.88 4.35 19.18
C ASN A 44 3.44 3.23 20.14
N LYS A 45 3.38 3.53 21.44
CA LYS A 45 2.85 2.61 22.46
C LYS A 45 1.42 2.17 22.16
N HIS A 46 0.61 3.12 21.67
CA HIS A 46 -0.76 2.87 21.22
C HIS A 46 -0.82 3.13 19.72
N ARG A 47 -0.96 2.05 18.94
CA ARG A 47 -1.15 2.16 17.49
C ARG A 47 -2.59 2.57 17.21
N GLN A 48 -2.76 3.57 16.36
CA GLN A 48 -4.08 4.00 15.88
C GLN A 48 -4.40 3.25 14.58
N THR A 49 -5.61 2.72 14.49
CA THR A 49 -6.11 2.11 13.26
C THR A 49 -6.39 3.19 12.23
N VAL A 50 -5.90 3.01 11.00
CA VAL A 50 -6.26 3.86 9.86
C VAL A 50 -7.42 3.19 9.14
N TYR A 51 -8.60 3.80 9.21
CA TYR A 51 -9.78 3.27 8.51
C TYR A 51 -9.79 3.74 7.06
N LEU A 52 -10.15 2.84 6.13
CA LEU A 52 -10.24 3.16 4.71
C LEU A 52 -11.16 4.36 4.45
N ARG A 53 -12.32 4.41 5.12
CA ARG A 53 -13.29 5.50 5.01
C ARG A 53 -12.69 6.87 5.30
N GLU A 54 -11.82 6.98 6.30
CA GLU A 54 -11.18 8.26 6.65
C GLU A 54 -10.36 8.83 5.50
N VAL A 55 -9.73 7.95 4.70
CA VAL A 55 -8.91 8.38 3.57
C VAL A 55 -9.76 8.58 2.31
N LEU A 56 -10.82 7.77 2.12
CA LEU A 56 -11.80 8.00 1.05
C LEU A 56 -12.53 9.34 1.21
N ASP A 57 -12.77 9.77 2.45
CA ASP A 57 -13.46 11.03 2.74
C ASP A 57 -12.55 12.28 2.59
N CYS A 58 -11.24 12.10 2.34
CA CYS A 58 -10.35 13.24 2.16
C CYS A 58 -10.56 13.93 0.79
N THR A 59 -10.35 15.25 0.75
CA THR A 59 -10.51 16.07 -0.46
C THR A 59 -9.64 15.56 -1.60
N LYS A 60 -8.38 15.21 -1.32
CA LYS A 60 -7.44 14.66 -2.31
C LYS A 60 -8.03 13.45 -3.04
N PHE A 61 -8.71 12.55 -2.34
CA PHE A 61 -9.32 11.38 -2.95
C PHE A 61 -10.57 11.78 -3.73
N ARG A 62 -11.50 12.53 -3.12
CA ARG A 62 -12.80 12.90 -3.72
C ARG A 62 -12.65 13.73 -4.98
N GLU A 63 -11.69 14.66 -5.00
CA GLU A 63 -11.48 15.58 -6.12
C GLU A 63 -10.51 15.03 -7.18
N SER A 64 -9.87 13.88 -6.93
CA SER A 64 -8.97 13.29 -7.93
C SER A 64 -9.79 12.80 -9.14
N PRO A 65 -9.46 13.25 -10.36
CA PRO A 65 -10.24 12.93 -11.56
C PRO A 65 -9.99 11.51 -12.10
N SER A 66 -8.89 10.86 -11.69
CA SER A 66 -8.55 9.53 -12.19
C SER A 66 -9.46 8.47 -11.58
N PRO A 67 -10.16 7.64 -12.40
CA PRO A 67 -10.93 6.50 -11.90
C PRO A 67 -10.02 5.43 -11.28
N LEU A 68 -8.71 5.49 -11.56
CA LEU A 68 -7.67 4.60 -11.03
C LEU A 68 -6.96 5.15 -9.80
N THR A 69 -7.60 6.09 -9.10
CA THR A 69 -7.11 6.59 -7.81
C THR A 69 -7.23 5.50 -6.74
N ILE A 70 -6.13 5.17 -6.08
CA ILE A 70 -6.06 4.18 -5.01
C ILE A 70 -5.66 4.82 -3.68
N VAL A 71 -6.25 4.36 -2.58
CA VAL A 71 -5.86 4.71 -1.22
C VAL A 71 -4.69 3.82 -0.78
N LEU A 72 -3.63 4.43 -0.24
CA LEU A 72 -2.52 3.72 0.38
C LEU A 72 -2.55 3.77 1.92
N GLY A 73 -3.19 4.80 2.49
CA GLY A 73 -3.36 4.96 3.93
C GLY A 73 -2.99 6.36 4.40
N LYS A 74 -2.23 6.44 5.48
CA LYS A 74 -1.68 7.69 6.03
C LYS A 74 -0.17 7.60 6.15
N ASP A 75 0.51 8.74 5.99
CA ASP A 75 1.94 8.83 6.24
C ASP A 75 2.26 8.89 7.74
N ILE A 76 3.55 9.01 8.08
CA ILE A 76 4.02 9.11 9.46
C ILE A 76 3.53 10.36 10.20
N ALA A 77 3.04 11.38 9.49
CA ALA A 77 2.43 12.59 10.03
C ALA A 77 0.89 12.50 10.09
N GLY A 78 0.31 11.35 9.76
CA GLY A 78 -1.13 11.12 9.75
C GLY A 78 -1.84 11.73 8.54
N GLN A 79 -1.12 12.22 7.54
CA GLN A 79 -1.73 12.82 6.34
C GLN A 79 -2.18 11.73 5.37
N PRO A 80 -3.34 11.89 4.72
CA PRO A 80 -3.85 10.91 3.77
C PRO A 80 -2.92 10.79 2.56
N VAL A 81 -2.59 9.55 2.21
CA VAL A 81 -1.77 9.18 1.07
C VAL A 81 -2.64 8.41 0.07
N ILE A 82 -2.76 8.99 -1.11
CA ILE A 82 -3.41 8.39 -2.28
C ILE A 82 -2.40 8.33 -3.42
N ALA A 83 -2.66 7.47 -4.38
CA ALA A 83 -1.87 7.39 -5.61
C ALA A 83 -2.77 7.17 -6.82
N ASP A 84 -2.24 7.44 -8.00
CA ASP A 84 -2.94 7.24 -9.27
C ASP A 84 -2.26 6.11 -10.03
N LEU A 85 -2.95 4.98 -10.19
CA LEU A 85 -2.39 3.81 -10.88
C LEU A 85 -2.16 4.10 -12.37
N ALA A 86 -2.87 5.06 -12.98
CA ALA A 86 -2.60 5.47 -14.37
C ALA A 86 -1.20 6.07 -14.55
N LYS A 87 -0.66 6.72 -13.50
CA LYS A 87 0.70 7.30 -13.49
C LYS A 87 1.77 6.29 -13.12
N MET A 88 1.37 5.13 -12.59
CA MET A 88 2.22 4.01 -12.24
C MET A 88 1.69 2.76 -12.96
N PRO A 89 1.91 2.66 -14.28
CA PRO A 89 1.14 1.75 -15.15
C PRO A 89 1.18 0.29 -14.69
N HIS A 90 2.20 -0.09 -13.93
CA HIS A 90 2.27 -1.36 -13.20
C HIS A 90 2.73 -1.14 -11.77
N LEU A 91 2.11 -1.87 -10.83
CA LEU A 91 2.45 -1.85 -9.40
C LEU A 91 2.77 -3.27 -8.93
N LEU A 92 3.91 -3.45 -8.25
CA LEU A 92 4.27 -4.69 -7.57
C LEU A 92 4.00 -4.57 -6.07
N VAL A 93 3.14 -5.44 -5.53
CA VAL A 93 2.87 -5.52 -4.10
C VAL A 93 3.41 -6.84 -3.54
N ALA A 94 4.39 -6.75 -2.64
CA ALA A 94 5.02 -7.90 -1.99
C ALA A 94 4.99 -7.74 -0.47
N GLY A 95 4.87 -8.86 0.25
CA GLY A 95 4.81 -8.88 1.70
C GLY A 95 4.65 -10.30 2.24
N THR A 96 5.18 -10.53 3.44
CA THR A 96 5.06 -11.80 4.18
C THR A 96 3.63 -11.99 4.73
N THR A 97 3.28 -13.21 5.12
CA THR A 97 1.99 -13.47 5.78
C THR A 97 1.84 -12.60 7.03
N GLY A 98 0.67 -12.00 7.22
CA GLY A 98 0.40 -11.10 8.35
C GLY A 98 0.93 -9.67 8.20
N SER A 99 1.64 -9.34 7.10
CA SER A 99 2.14 -7.97 6.85
C SER A 99 1.06 -6.98 6.40
N GLY A 100 -0.16 -7.46 6.11
CA GLY A 100 -1.27 -6.63 5.63
C GLY A 100 -1.39 -6.52 4.11
N LYS A 101 -0.63 -7.32 3.33
CA LYS A 101 -0.70 -7.32 1.85
C LYS A 101 -2.13 -7.47 1.32
N SER A 102 -2.87 -8.49 1.76
CA SER A 102 -4.23 -8.76 1.26
C SER A 102 -5.18 -7.61 1.61
N VAL A 103 -5.06 -7.05 2.81
CA VAL A 103 -5.82 -5.86 3.24
C VAL A 103 -5.50 -4.66 2.35
N GLY A 104 -4.22 -4.44 2.02
CA GLY A 104 -3.78 -3.38 1.13
C GLY A 104 -4.32 -3.53 -0.30
N VAL A 105 -4.29 -4.75 -0.86
CA VAL A 105 -4.86 -5.04 -2.18
C VAL A 105 -6.37 -4.78 -2.19
N ASN A 106 -7.10 -5.24 -1.16
CA ASN A 106 -8.53 -4.97 -1.03
C ASN A 106 -8.83 -3.48 -0.89
N ALA A 107 -8.00 -2.72 -0.17
CA ALA A 107 -8.13 -1.27 -0.09
C ALA A 107 -7.94 -0.60 -1.46
N MET A 108 -7.01 -1.08 -2.29
CA MET A 108 -6.84 -0.59 -3.66
C MET A 108 -8.07 -0.89 -4.51
N ILE A 109 -8.55 -2.15 -4.53
CA ILE A 109 -9.74 -2.55 -5.29
C ILE A 109 -10.97 -1.73 -4.88
N LEU A 110 -11.22 -1.62 -3.57
CA LEU A 110 -12.33 -0.83 -3.04
C LEU A 110 -12.21 0.65 -3.40
N SER A 111 -11.00 1.21 -3.43
CA SER A 111 -10.80 2.61 -3.85
C SER A 111 -11.32 2.86 -5.26
N MET A 112 -11.03 1.95 -6.19
CA MET A 112 -11.54 2.04 -7.56
C MET A 112 -13.05 1.81 -7.62
N LEU A 113 -13.59 0.83 -6.88
CA LEU A 113 -15.04 0.57 -6.83
C LEU A 113 -15.85 1.74 -6.25
N TYR A 114 -15.27 2.53 -5.34
CA TYR A 114 -15.91 3.73 -4.78
C TYR A 114 -15.92 4.92 -5.75
N LYS A 115 -15.15 4.86 -6.84
CA LYS A 115 -14.95 5.99 -7.75
C LYS A 115 -15.40 5.72 -9.18
N ALA A 116 -15.20 4.50 -9.66
CA ALA A 116 -15.40 4.14 -11.05
C ALA A 116 -16.64 3.27 -11.24
N THR A 117 -17.38 3.58 -12.29
CA THR A 117 -18.41 2.72 -12.86
C THR A 117 -17.78 1.56 -13.64
N PRO A 118 -18.54 0.49 -13.94
CA PRO A 118 -18.05 -0.62 -14.76
C PRO A 118 -17.60 -0.23 -16.18
N ASP A 119 -18.09 0.88 -16.72
CA ASP A 119 -17.71 1.38 -18.05
C ASP A 119 -16.39 2.14 -18.03
N GLU A 120 -15.99 2.66 -16.86
CA GLU A 120 -14.72 3.38 -16.68
C GLU A 120 -13.57 2.45 -16.28
N VAL A 121 -13.86 1.41 -15.48
CA VAL A 121 -12.83 0.48 -15.00
C VAL A 121 -13.35 -0.95 -15.04
N ARG A 122 -12.53 -1.81 -15.62
CA ARG A 122 -12.75 -3.25 -15.72
C ARG A 122 -11.63 -4.02 -15.02
N PHE A 123 -11.99 -5.11 -14.33
CA PHE A 123 -11.03 -5.96 -13.63
C PHE A 123 -10.85 -7.32 -14.30
N ILE A 124 -9.61 -7.78 -14.32
CA ILE A 124 -9.26 -9.19 -14.50
C ILE A 124 -8.60 -9.62 -13.20
N MET A 125 -9.26 -10.50 -12.45
CA MET A 125 -8.76 -10.99 -11.16
C MET A 125 -8.23 -12.42 -11.32
N ILE A 126 -7.01 -12.62 -10.84
CA ILE A 126 -6.33 -13.92 -10.86
C ILE A 126 -5.99 -14.29 -9.42
N ASP A 127 -6.68 -15.30 -8.90
CA ASP A 127 -6.43 -15.84 -7.56
C ASP A 127 -6.05 -17.32 -7.65
N PRO A 128 -4.75 -17.65 -7.74
CA PRO A 128 -4.30 -19.02 -7.89
C PRO A 128 -4.59 -19.89 -6.66
N LYS A 129 -4.99 -19.30 -5.52
CA LYS A 129 -5.29 -20.02 -4.29
C LYS A 129 -6.78 -19.97 -3.90
N MET A 130 -7.59 -19.13 -4.55
CA MET A 130 -9.01 -18.92 -4.26
C MET A 130 -9.30 -18.56 -2.78
N LEU A 131 -8.47 -17.70 -2.20
CA LEU A 131 -8.60 -17.30 -0.79
C LEU A 131 -8.91 -15.81 -0.61
N GLU A 132 -8.51 -14.97 -1.55
CA GLU A 132 -8.40 -13.53 -1.31
C GLU A 132 -9.34 -12.73 -2.22
N LEU A 133 -9.46 -13.11 -3.50
CA LEU A 133 -10.22 -12.34 -4.49
C LEU A 133 -11.55 -12.96 -4.89
N SER A 134 -11.84 -14.20 -4.47
CA SER A 134 -13.12 -14.87 -4.74
C SER A 134 -14.34 -14.11 -4.19
N VAL A 135 -14.14 -13.25 -3.19
CA VAL A 135 -15.18 -12.36 -2.64
C VAL A 135 -15.71 -11.35 -3.66
N TYR A 136 -14.95 -11.06 -4.72
CA TYR A 136 -15.34 -10.12 -5.77
C TYR A 136 -16.08 -10.78 -6.93
N GLU A 137 -16.32 -12.09 -6.87
CA GLU A 137 -17.05 -12.80 -7.92
C GLU A 137 -18.44 -12.17 -8.15
N GLY A 138 -18.81 -11.99 -9.43
CA GLY A 138 -20.10 -11.43 -9.82
C GLY A 138 -20.24 -9.91 -9.76
N ILE A 139 -19.21 -9.14 -9.35
CA ILE A 139 -19.29 -7.66 -9.46
C ILE A 139 -19.36 -7.24 -10.93
N PRO A 140 -20.11 -6.18 -11.26
CA PRO A 140 -20.30 -5.78 -12.66
C PRO A 140 -19.00 -5.34 -13.33
N HIS A 141 -17.96 -4.94 -12.59
CA HIS A 141 -16.65 -4.54 -13.11
C HIS A 141 -15.79 -5.70 -13.62
N LEU A 142 -16.11 -6.96 -13.33
CA LEU A 142 -15.31 -8.11 -13.77
C LEU A 142 -15.49 -8.39 -15.27
N LEU A 143 -14.39 -8.48 -16.01
CA LEU A 143 -14.38 -8.91 -17.43
C LEU A 143 -14.63 -10.40 -17.61
N THR A 144 -14.17 -11.18 -16.64
CA THR A 144 -14.30 -12.63 -16.63
C THR A 144 -14.49 -13.07 -15.18
N GLU A 145 -15.05 -14.26 -14.98
CA GLU A 145 -15.02 -14.94 -13.68
C GLU A 145 -13.60 -14.99 -13.11
N VAL A 146 -13.46 -15.01 -11.78
CA VAL A 146 -12.15 -15.01 -11.12
C VAL A 146 -11.39 -16.29 -11.52
N GLY A 147 -10.29 -16.10 -12.24
CA GLY A 147 -9.62 -17.20 -12.94
C GLY A 147 -8.75 -18.09 -12.04
N HIS A 148 -8.96 -19.41 -12.13
CA HIS A 148 -8.14 -20.45 -11.51
C HIS A 148 -7.14 -21.13 -12.47
N ARG A 149 -7.38 -21.10 -13.79
CA ARG A 149 -6.72 -22.01 -14.76
C ARG A 149 -5.47 -21.42 -15.42
N HIS A 150 -4.41 -22.23 -15.47
CA HIS A 150 -3.11 -21.96 -16.11
C HIS A 150 -3.17 -21.76 -17.64
N GLU A 151 -4.25 -22.11 -18.33
CA GLU A 151 -4.30 -22.11 -19.81
C GLU A 151 -4.50 -20.73 -20.45
N ARG A 152 -4.79 -19.68 -19.66
CA ARG A 152 -4.79 -18.28 -20.12
C ARG A 152 -3.53 -17.52 -19.70
N ARG A 153 -2.42 -18.23 -19.41
CA ARG A 153 -1.12 -17.69 -18.95
C ARG A 153 -0.30 -16.99 -20.04
N ARG A 154 -0.85 -15.94 -20.63
CA ARG A 154 -0.05 -14.90 -21.29
C ARG A 154 -0.35 -13.52 -20.72
N GLN A 155 -0.49 -13.39 -19.41
CA GLN A 155 -0.27 -12.12 -18.72
C GLN A 155 -0.12 -12.38 -17.22
N CYS A 156 0.94 -11.82 -16.65
CA CYS A 156 1.20 -11.79 -15.22
C CYS A 156 -0.01 -11.26 -14.44
N ALA A 157 -0.07 -11.55 -13.13
CA ALA A 157 -0.94 -10.85 -12.20
C ALA A 157 -0.70 -9.34 -12.34
N THR A 158 -1.56 -8.70 -13.11
CA THR A 158 -1.54 -7.29 -13.40
C THR A 158 -2.99 -6.91 -13.27
N LEU A 159 -3.27 -5.97 -12.38
CA LEU A 159 -4.52 -5.24 -12.43
C LEU A 159 -4.46 -4.41 -13.72
N VAL A 160 -4.75 -5.05 -14.86
CA VAL A 160 -4.75 -4.39 -16.17
C VAL A 160 -6.06 -3.61 -16.21
N CYS A 161 -6.00 -2.38 -15.72
CA CYS A 161 -6.97 -1.37 -16.09
C CYS A 161 -6.67 -0.99 -17.54
N ARG A 162 -7.44 -1.54 -18.48
CA ARG A 162 -7.59 -0.95 -19.81
C ARG A 162 -8.80 -0.04 -19.79
#